data_AF-A0A660N689-F1
#
_entry.id   AF-A0A660N689-F1
#
_cell.length_a   1.000
_cell.length_b   1.000
_cell.length_c   1.000
_cell.angle_alpha   90.00
_cell.angle_beta   90.00
_cell.angle_gamma   90.00
#
_symmetry.space_group_name_H-M   'P 1'
#
loop_
_entity.id
_entity.type
_entity.pdbx_description
1 polymer ?
#
loop_
_entity_poly.entity_id
_entity_poly.type
_entity_poly.pdbx_seq_one_letter_code
_entity_poly.pdbx_strand_id
1 'polypeptide(L)' 'KRQMEVAQDIATQIQNGEPNIMGVMVESHLVEGRQNEPVVYGQSITDACIGWDDTEKLLALLAEANRPRV' A
#
# COMPACT_ATOMS: atom_id res chain seq x y z
N LYS A 1 0.50 -9.53 1.53
CA LYS A 1 1.72 -9.00 2.20
C LYS A 1 2.80 -8.48 1.25
N ARG A 2 2.98 -9.03 0.04
CA ARG A 2 3.97 -8.53 -0.94
C ARG A 2 3.84 -7.04 -1.29
N GLN A 3 2.63 -6.45 -1.25
CA GLN A 3 2.45 -5.00 -1.46
C GLN A 3 3.26 -4.16 -0.47
N MET A 4 3.43 -4.61 0.78
CA MET A 4 4.26 -3.91 1.76
C MET A 4 5.76 -3.98 1.42
N GLU A 5 6.23 -5.13 0.94
CA GLU A 5 7.61 -5.29 0.47
C GLU A 5 7.90 -4.36 -0.73
N VAL A 6 6.95 -4.27 -1.67
CA VAL A 6 7.04 -3.36 -2.81
C VAL A 6 7.04 -1.90 -2.36
N ALA A 7 6.19 -1.54 -1.39
CA ALA A 7 6.17 -0.18 -0.84
C ALA A 7 7.51 0.17 -0.15
N GLN A 8 8.12 -0.76 0.56
CA GLN A 8 9.44 -0.58 1.18
C GLN A 8 10.56 -0.40 0.17
N ASP A 9 10.53 -1.15 -0.93
CA ASP A 9 11.48 -0.99 -2.03
C ASP A 9 11.32 0.39 -2.71
N ILE A 10 10.09 0.78 -3.02
CA ILE A 10 9.78 2.09 -3.60
C ILE A 10 10.21 3.22 -2.65
N ALA A 11 9.90 3.12 -1.35
CA ALA A 11 10.35 4.09 -0.35
C ALA A 11 11.87 4.26 -0.35
N THR A 12 12.61 3.15 -0.47
CA THR A 12 14.07 3.16 -0.56
C THR A 12 14.56 3.87 -1.83
N GLN A 13 13.95 3.59 -2.99
CA GLN A 13 14.26 4.30 -4.24
C GLN A 13 13.97 5.80 -4.12
N ILE A 14 12.85 6.17 -3.47
CA ILE A 14 12.46 7.56 -3.24
C ILE A 14 13.51 8.27 -2.38
N GLN A 15 13.91 7.66 -1.25
CA GLN A 15 14.91 8.21 -0.33
C GLN A 15 16.30 8.33 -0.98
N ASN A 16 16.65 7.42 -1.90
CA ASN A 16 17.88 7.48 -2.68
C ASN A 16 17.84 8.50 -3.84
N GLY A 17 16.74 9.23 -3.99
CA GLY A 17 16.62 10.34 -4.94
C GLY A 17 16.13 9.99 -6.34
N GLU A 18 15.49 8.83 -6.55
CA GLU A 18 14.92 8.44 -7.86
C GLU A 18 13.85 9.44 -8.36
N PRO A 19 14.12 10.27 -9.38
CA PRO A 19 13.25 11.38 -9.75
C PRO A 19 12.02 10.96 -10.57
N ASN A 20 11.98 9.75 -11.12
CA ASN A 20 10.94 9.34 -12.07
C ASN A 20 9.72 8.67 -11.42
N ILE A 21 9.75 8.42 -10.11
CA ILE A 21 8.61 7.88 -9.37
C ILE A 21 7.68 9.03 -8.97
N MET A 22 6.56 9.15 -9.67
CA MET A 22 5.55 10.19 -9.43
C MET A 22 4.38 9.75 -8.53
N GLY A 23 4.23 8.45 -8.30
CA GLY A 23 3.10 7.91 -7.55
C GLY A 23 3.11 6.39 -7.50
N VAL A 24 2.21 5.84 -6.69
CA VAL A 24 1.99 4.39 -6.54
C VAL A 24 0.50 4.08 -6.53
N MET A 25 0.16 2.84 -6.85
CA MET A 25 -1.21 2.31 -6.71
C MET A 25 -1.18 1.17 -5.69
N VAL A 26 -2.18 1.13 -4.81
CA VAL A 26 -2.29 0.16 -3.71
C VAL A 26 -3.71 -0.39 -3.70
N GLU A 27 -3.85 -1.71 -3.58
CA GLU A 27 -5.14 -2.36 -3.38
C GLU A 27 -5.36 -2.61 -1.89
N SER A 28 -6.25 -1.80 -1.30
CA SER A 28 -6.55 -1.77 0.12
C SER A 28 -8.06 -1.88 0.36
N HIS A 29 -8.44 -2.55 1.45
CA HIS A 29 -9.81 -2.61 1.92
C HIS A 29 -9.83 -2.66 3.46
N LEU A 30 -11.01 -2.47 4.07
CA LEU A 30 -11.17 -2.52 5.53
C LEU A 30 -10.64 -3.84 6.14
N VAL A 31 -10.99 -4.97 5.51
CA VAL A 31 -10.57 -6.31 5.90
C VAL A 31 -9.64 -6.87 4.83
N GLU A 32 -8.52 -7.46 5.26
CA GLU A 32 -7.52 -8.01 4.36
C GLU A 32 -8.02 -9.22 3.55
N GLY A 33 -7.35 -9.51 2.44
CA GLY A 33 -7.61 -10.69 1.61
C GLY A 33 -8.77 -10.50 0.64
N ARG A 34 -9.34 -11.63 0.23
CA ARG A 34 -10.54 -11.69 -0.63
C ARG A 34 -11.50 -12.77 -0.15
N GLN A 35 -12.75 -12.63 -0.53
CA GLN A 35 -13.83 -13.61 -0.35
C GLN A 35 -14.46 -13.93 -1.70
N ASN A 36 -15.09 -15.10 -1.83
CA ASN A 36 -15.80 -15.47 -3.07
C ASN A 36 -17.24 -14.94 -3.11
N GLU A 37 -17.84 -14.73 -1.94
CA GLU A 37 -19.20 -14.20 -1.74
C GLU A 37 -19.14 -13.05 -0.74
N PRO A 38 -20.02 -12.04 -0.80
CA PRO A 38 -19.93 -10.83 0.03
C PRO A 38 -20.47 -11.06 1.46
N VAL A 39 -19.84 -11.96 2.21
CA VAL A 39 -20.26 -12.37 3.56
C VAL A 39 -19.64 -11.50 4.65
N VAL A 40 -18.40 -11.03 4.46
CA VAL A 40 -17.72 -10.10 5.35
C VAL A 40 -17.81 -8.69 4.76
N TYR A 41 -18.46 -7.79 5.48
CA TYR A 41 -18.47 -6.38 5.09
C TYR A 41 -17.04 -5.84 5.04
N GLY A 42 -16.69 -5.16 3.94
CA GLY A 42 -15.38 -4.55 3.83
C GLY A 42 -14.25 -5.50 3.45
N GLN A 43 -14.53 -6.69 2.91
CA GLN A 43 -13.53 -7.58 2.30
C GLN A 43 -13.78 -7.70 0.79
N SER A 44 -12.71 -7.62 -0.02
CA SER A 44 -12.81 -7.64 -1.49
C SER A 44 -13.41 -8.95 -2.02
N ILE A 45 -14.25 -8.87 -3.08
CA ILE A 45 -14.72 -10.06 -3.82
C ILE A 45 -13.90 -10.35 -5.10
N THR A 46 -13.03 -9.41 -5.47
CA THR A 46 -12.15 -9.52 -6.64
C THR A 46 -10.74 -9.91 -6.19
N ASP A 47 -9.76 -9.02 -6.31
CA ASP A 47 -8.38 -9.25 -5.93
C ASP A 47 -8.18 -9.03 -4.42
N ALA A 48 -7.17 -9.70 -3.87
CA ALA A 48 -6.89 -9.68 -2.43
C ALA A 48 -6.22 -8.35 -2.02
N CYS A 49 -6.86 -7.61 -1.12
CA CYS A 49 -6.35 -6.33 -0.64
C CYS A 49 -5.53 -6.47 0.65
N ILE A 50 -4.68 -5.49 0.94
CA ILE A 50 -4.17 -5.30 2.31
C ILE A 50 -5.29 -4.74 3.21
N GLY A 51 -5.22 -5.03 4.50
CA GLY A 51 -6.17 -4.50 5.49
C GLY A 51 -5.89 -3.04 5.86
N TRP A 52 -6.76 -2.47 6.68
CA TRP A 52 -6.66 -1.07 7.11
C TRP A 52 -5.37 -0.76 7.88
N ASP A 53 -4.99 -1.58 8.86
CA ASP A 53 -3.77 -1.36 9.66
C ASP A 53 -2.50 -1.32 8.79
N ASP A 54 -2.42 -2.17 7.77
CA ASP A 54 -1.29 -2.20 6.85
C ASP A 54 -1.34 -1.02 5.87
N THR A 55 -2.54 -0.52 5.55
CA THR A 55 -2.72 0.68 4.73
C THR A 55 -2.19 1.92 5.43
N GLU A 56 -2.52 2.10 6.71
CA GLU A 56 -2.01 3.22 7.50
C GLU A 56 -0.49 3.20 7.59
N LYS A 57 0.10 2.03 7.86
CA LYS A 57 1.56 1.84 7.90
C LYS A 57 2.20 2.13 6.55
N LEU A 58 1.61 1.65 5.46
CA LEU A 58 2.13 1.86 4.11
C LEU A 58 2.12 3.35 3.74
N LEU A 59 1.02 4.05 4.00
CA LEU A 59 0.91 5.48 3.71
C LEU A 59 1.89 6.30 4.56
N ALA A 60 2.03 5.98 5.86
CA ALA A 60 2.99 6.64 6.73
C ALA A 60 4.44 6.44 6.25
N LEU A 61 4.79 5.22 5.84
CA LEU A 61 6.11 4.90 5.27
C LEU A 61 6.40 5.73 4.02
N LEU A 62 5.47 5.77 3.05
CA LEU A 62 5.68 6.51 1.80
C LEU A 62 5.68 8.03 2.02
N ALA A 63 4.86 8.54 2.92
CA ALA A 63 4.86 9.96 3.29
C ALA A 63 6.22 10.36 3.88
N GLU A 64 6.79 9.55 4.78
CA GLU A 64 8.10 9.83 5.37
C GLU A 64 9.22 9.74 4.32
N ALA A 65 9.19 8.74 3.44
CA ALA A 65 10.14 8.62 2.34
C ALA A 65 10.10 9.82 1.38
N ASN A 66 8.91 10.34 1.09
CA ASN A 66 8.71 11.44 0.14
C ASN A 66 8.92 12.83 0.75
N ARG A 67 8.95 12.96 2.09
CA ARG A 67 9.08 14.25 2.81
C ARG A 67 10.22 15.16 2.30
N PRO A 68 11.43 14.66 1.95
CA PRO A 68 12.51 15.53 1.45
C PRO A 68 12.27 16.15 0.06
N ARG A 69 11.23 15.71 -0.67
CA ARG A 69 10.87 16.19 -2.01
C ARG A 69 9.80 17.29 -2.01
N VAL A 70 9.24 17.62 -0.84
CA VAL A 70 8.16 18.60 -0.65
C VAL A 70 8.70 19.92 -0.15
#